data_AF-A0A1Q6QXD0-F1
#
_entry.id   AF-A0A1Q6QXD0-F1
#
_cell.length_a   1.000
_cell.length_b   1.000
_cell.length_c   1.000
_cell.angle_alpha   90.00
_cell.angle_beta   90.00
_cell.angle_gamma   90.00
#
_symmetry.space_group_name_H-M   'P 1'
#
loop_
_entity.id
_entity.type
_entity.pdbx_description
1 polymer ?
#
loop_
_entity_poly.entity_id
_entity_poly.type
_entity_poly.pdbx_seq_one_letter_code
_entity_poly.pdbx_strand_id
1 'polypeptide(L)'
;MEDKIISVLNNVRTNLSNELETKRKELVKPFDDFADRLSAVEVTPLKIRGLSIEEIDNNFVNISVEILEKLEMYKELSKFSFYPLTDEQKLDISNIMKELIKEINEIKKYIVDSSMILKDTDGKLKEIDEIIEKVTALYNNERYLNSNDIMNIVNILKDSTLSVEEQVTIVQELSLLSLTTLNSNEMEEQEEDILVIEEAGVDREELVNLFKEYGYDFEKFEKDDKDKLLSCGNINNIRGMLDVLAENSLRIDINNTSCKLAVIFINSNSTILSVIIKNIKDDVEKNRKQLVGISSGNLSVERIFSEYLDTPSMFIKGKRKYKRRNGGSNGPGPDGGKTDKDYVVPAFDKYVKNRELLLENGFDINLVVIKCKTVLSSTPEKLQRNFDCFEFYGIPKNVYNRTLYSLIASNPLSAIDQFIELGCYRYILSNFSYVIKRPDDLMFYRIVKAKQLGDPIYSERRTQNIEFLGKISNDSKNGYGINRSNKQEVVSQYIPSFNPMYDEVVNRDRNAGSIILASNNYFITAIEEYKVDDLRYDFNGVIISRFKVLRIYETLIKNRMAGTYNAILYAICKNSILTEEQYRNITACLDRTFGNLKGVARG
;
A
#
# COMPACT_ATOMS: atom_id res chain seq x y z
N MET A 1 7.57 12.58 -22.57
CA MET A 1 8.07 11.27 -22.13
C MET A 1 7.08 10.18 -22.50
N GLU A 2 5.78 10.44 -22.27
CA GLU A 2 4.64 9.79 -22.92
C GLU A 2 4.89 9.42 -24.39
N ASP A 3 5.18 10.41 -25.25
CA ASP A 3 5.46 10.17 -26.68
C ASP A 3 6.58 9.16 -26.95
N LYS A 4 7.62 9.15 -26.09
CA LYS A 4 8.75 8.22 -26.20
C LYS A 4 8.32 6.80 -25.84
N ILE A 5 7.52 6.64 -24.78
CA ILE A 5 7.02 5.35 -24.30
C ILE A 5 6.02 4.76 -25.29
N ILE A 6 5.04 5.57 -25.74
CA ILE A 6 4.06 5.16 -26.74
C ILE A 6 4.76 4.83 -28.07
N SER A 7 5.78 5.60 -28.47
CA SER A 7 6.58 5.29 -29.67
C SER A 7 7.31 3.95 -29.55
N VAL A 8 7.89 3.63 -28.40
CA VAL A 8 8.58 2.34 -28.17
C VAL A 8 7.59 1.17 -28.26
N LEU A 9 6.44 1.27 -27.59
CA LEU A 9 5.41 0.23 -27.63
C LEU A 9 4.89 0.01 -29.05
N ASN A 10 4.65 1.10 -29.79
CA ASN A 10 4.25 1.05 -31.20
C ASN A 10 5.32 0.44 -32.12
N ASN A 11 6.61 0.66 -31.85
CA ASN A 11 7.68 0.05 -32.61
C ASN A 11 7.74 -1.46 -32.39
N VAL A 12 7.61 -1.93 -31.14
CA VAL A 12 7.56 -3.38 -30.83
C VAL A 12 6.34 -4.02 -31.49
N ARG A 13 5.17 -3.38 -31.39
CA ARG A 13 3.95 -3.80 -32.09
C ARG A 13 4.16 -3.94 -33.60
N THR A 14 4.77 -2.94 -34.22
CA THR A 14 5.01 -2.90 -35.68
C THR A 14 5.95 -4.02 -36.11
N ASN A 15 7.03 -4.26 -35.36
CA ASN A 15 7.95 -5.35 -35.65
C ASN A 15 7.27 -6.72 -35.56
N LEU A 16 6.45 -6.95 -34.53
CA LEU A 16 5.72 -8.19 -34.35
C LEU A 16 4.65 -8.39 -35.44
N SER A 17 3.99 -7.32 -35.88
CA SER A 17 3.05 -7.35 -37.00
C SER A 17 3.76 -7.72 -38.32
N ASN A 18 4.95 -7.18 -38.56
CA ASN A 18 5.75 -7.52 -39.75
C ASN A 18 6.23 -8.98 -39.70
N GLU A 19 6.62 -9.47 -38.52
CA GLU A 19 7.01 -10.87 -38.32
C GLU A 19 5.81 -11.82 -38.59
N LEU A 20 4.63 -11.47 -38.10
CA LEU A 20 3.40 -12.22 -38.35
C LEU A 20 3.09 -12.30 -39.86
N GLU A 21 3.20 -11.18 -40.57
CA GLU A 21 2.95 -11.14 -42.02
C GLU A 21 3.96 -11.98 -42.79
N THR A 22 5.25 -11.89 -42.43
CA THR A 22 6.32 -12.70 -43.04
C THR A 22 6.08 -14.19 -42.81
N LYS A 23 5.83 -14.61 -41.56
CA LYS A 23 5.54 -16.01 -41.22
C LYS A 23 4.30 -16.52 -41.95
N ARG A 24 3.28 -15.69 -42.08
CA ARG A 24 2.07 -16.04 -42.84
C ARG A 24 2.40 -16.28 -44.31
N LYS A 25 3.18 -15.39 -44.95
CA LYS A 25 3.63 -15.53 -46.34
C LYS A 25 4.47 -16.78 -46.54
N GLU A 26 5.43 -17.05 -45.66
CA GLU A 26 6.27 -18.25 -45.74
C GLU A 26 5.47 -19.54 -45.59
N LEU A 27 4.52 -19.57 -44.66
CA LEU A 27 3.67 -20.74 -44.40
C LEU A 27 2.82 -21.13 -45.62
N VAL A 28 2.30 -20.13 -46.34
CA VAL A 28 1.40 -20.36 -47.48
C VAL A 28 2.11 -20.39 -48.84
N LYS A 29 3.38 -19.99 -48.90
CA LYS A 29 4.16 -19.91 -50.15
C LYS A 29 4.15 -21.19 -50.97
N PRO A 30 4.31 -22.41 -50.41
CA PRO A 30 4.26 -23.64 -51.21
C PRO A 30 2.91 -23.85 -51.91
N PHE A 31 1.82 -23.41 -51.26
CA PHE A 31 0.46 -23.50 -51.81
C PHE A 31 0.24 -22.44 -52.89
N ASP A 32 0.77 -21.23 -52.71
CA ASP A 32 0.71 -20.16 -53.71
C ASP A 32 1.51 -20.56 -54.97
N ASP A 33 2.74 -21.05 -54.80
CA ASP A 33 3.58 -21.53 -55.91
C ASP A 33 2.94 -22.73 -56.66
N PHE A 34 2.15 -23.55 -55.97
CA PHE A 34 1.41 -24.65 -56.60
C PHE A 34 0.14 -24.17 -57.31
N ALA A 35 -0.65 -23.30 -56.67
CA ALA A 35 -1.85 -22.69 -57.26
C ALA A 35 -1.51 -21.89 -58.53
N ASP A 36 -0.38 -21.18 -58.57
CA ASP A 36 0.10 -20.45 -59.75
C ASP A 36 0.38 -21.41 -60.93
N ARG A 37 0.95 -22.58 -60.65
CA ARG A 37 1.19 -23.62 -61.67
C ARG A 37 -0.13 -24.20 -62.19
N LEU A 38 -1.09 -24.49 -61.32
CA LEU A 38 -2.42 -24.93 -61.72
C LEU A 38 -3.15 -23.85 -62.54
N SER A 39 -3.05 -22.57 -62.13
CA SER A 39 -3.67 -21.43 -62.83
C SER A 39 -3.08 -21.25 -64.24
N ALA A 40 -1.77 -21.50 -64.41
CA ALA A 40 -1.14 -21.47 -65.73
C ALA A 40 -1.72 -22.55 -66.66
N VAL A 41 -2.08 -23.73 -66.13
CA VAL A 41 -2.73 -24.81 -66.88
C VAL A 41 -4.22 -24.52 -67.09
N GLU A 42 -4.90 -23.93 -66.11
CA GLU A 42 -6.29 -23.48 -66.23
C GLU A 42 -6.48 -22.53 -67.42
N VAL A 43 -5.61 -21.50 -67.51
CA VAL A 43 -5.64 -20.47 -68.56
C VAL A 43 -5.10 -21.02 -69.88
N THR A 44 -4.18 -21.98 -69.84
CA THR A 44 -3.58 -22.59 -71.04
C THR A 44 -3.47 -24.11 -70.86
N PRO A 45 -4.54 -24.87 -71.17
CA PRO A 45 -4.60 -26.32 -70.91
C PRO A 45 -3.47 -27.14 -71.51
N LEU A 46 -2.86 -26.68 -72.61
CA LEU A 46 -1.69 -27.32 -73.22
C LEU A 46 -0.45 -27.35 -72.31
N LYS A 47 -0.37 -26.49 -71.29
CA LYS A 47 0.71 -26.49 -70.30
C LYS A 47 0.64 -27.70 -69.35
N ILE A 48 -0.44 -28.50 -69.38
CA ILE A 48 -0.54 -29.75 -68.62
C ILE A 48 0.63 -30.71 -68.89
N ARG A 49 1.26 -30.63 -70.07
CA ARG A 49 2.51 -31.36 -70.41
C ARG A 49 3.60 -31.24 -69.34
N GLY A 50 3.72 -30.05 -68.76
CA GLY A 50 4.75 -29.72 -67.76
C GLY A 50 4.28 -29.89 -66.31
N LEU A 51 3.04 -30.33 -66.08
CA LEU A 51 2.48 -30.52 -64.74
C LEU A 51 2.77 -31.93 -64.22
N SER A 52 3.18 -32.06 -62.97
CA SER A 52 3.37 -33.36 -62.32
C SER A 52 2.05 -33.84 -61.74
N ILE A 53 1.50 -34.95 -62.26
CA ILE A 53 0.24 -35.53 -61.76
C ILE A 53 0.49 -36.24 -60.42
N GLU A 54 1.67 -36.81 -60.22
CA GLU A 54 2.12 -37.34 -58.92
C GLU A 54 2.20 -36.23 -57.85
N GLU A 55 2.56 -35.00 -58.23
CA GLU A 55 2.54 -33.87 -57.30
C GLU A 55 1.10 -33.48 -56.93
N ILE A 56 0.14 -33.62 -57.84
CA ILE A 56 -1.28 -33.41 -57.53
C ILE A 56 -1.76 -34.49 -56.55
N ASP A 57 -1.53 -35.77 -56.85
CA ASP A 57 -1.91 -36.89 -55.98
C ASP A 57 -1.37 -36.74 -54.55
N ASN A 58 -0.10 -36.36 -54.42
CA ASN A 58 0.54 -36.16 -53.11
C ASN A 58 0.02 -34.94 -52.32
N ASN A 59 -0.54 -33.92 -52.99
CA ASN A 59 -1.05 -32.71 -52.32
C ASN A 59 -2.55 -32.77 -52.00
N PHE A 60 -3.31 -33.70 -52.60
CA PHE A 60 -4.75 -33.83 -52.41
C PHE A 60 -5.14 -35.25 -51.95
N VAL A 61 -5.37 -35.42 -50.64
CA VAL A 61 -5.62 -36.73 -50.00
C VAL A 61 -6.89 -37.45 -50.51
N ASN A 62 -7.83 -36.74 -51.14
CA ASN A 62 -9.13 -37.28 -51.57
C ASN A 62 -9.41 -37.11 -53.07
N ILE A 63 -8.39 -36.84 -53.90
CA ILE A 63 -8.61 -36.75 -55.35
C ILE A 63 -8.97 -38.14 -55.90
N SER A 64 -9.98 -38.21 -56.78
CA SER A 64 -10.40 -39.50 -57.31
C SER A 64 -9.36 -40.04 -58.30
N VAL A 65 -9.14 -41.36 -58.24
CA VAL A 65 -8.24 -42.06 -59.19
C VAL A 65 -8.68 -41.81 -60.62
N GLU A 66 -9.98 -41.72 -60.88
CA GLU A 66 -10.54 -41.40 -62.20
C GLU A 66 -10.08 -40.01 -62.70
N ILE A 67 -10.02 -38.99 -61.83
CA ILE A 67 -9.52 -37.66 -62.21
C ILE A 67 -8.02 -37.69 -62.52
N LEU A 68 -7.23 -38.41 -61.71
CA LEU A 68 -5.79 -38.55 -61.92
C LEU A 68 -5.48 -39.28 -63.25
N GLU A 69 -6.14 -40.40 -63.51
CA GLU A 69 -6.01 -41.15 -64.76
C GLU A 69 -6.40 -40.30 -65.97
N LYS A 70 -7.47 -39.50 -65.84
CA LYS A 70 -7.94 -38.59 -66.87
C LYS A 70 -6.94 -37.46 -67.15
N LEU A 71 -6.35 -36.87 -66.11
CA LEU A 71 -5.29 -35.86 -66.25
C LEU A 71 -4.02 -36.43 -66.88
N GLU A 72 -3.61 -37.66 -66.52
CA GLU A 72 -2.45 -38.33 -67.12
C GLU A 72 -2.69 -38.64 -68.60
N MET A 73 -3.90 -39.11 -68.96
CA MET A 73 -4.31 -39.28 -70.35
C MET A 73 -4.23 -37.97 -71.12
N TYR A 74 -4.76 -36.86 -70.58
CA TYR A 74 -4.68 -35.56 -71.22
C TYR A 74 -3.24 -35.06 -71.35
N LYS A 75 -2.40 -35.32 -70.35
CA LYS A 75 -0.97 -35.01 -70.40
C LYS A 75 -0.28 -35.77 -71.52
N GLU A 76 -0.50 -37.07 -71.67
CA GLU A 76 0.07 -37.85 -72.78
C GLU A 76 -0.45 -37.41 -74.14
N LEU A 77 -1.77 -37.28 -74.30
CA LEU A 77 -2.39 -36.79 -75.54
C LEU A 77 -1.84 -35.43 -75.94
N SER A 78 -1.68 -34.55 -74.95
CA SER A 78 -1.18 -33.23 -75.21
C SER A 78 0.20 -33.28 -75.84
N LYS A 79 1.09 -34.26 -75.56
CA LYS A 79 2.45 -34.35 -76.14
C LYS A 79 2.48 -34.62 -77.65
N PHE A 80 1.44 -35.23 -78.21
CA PHE A 80 1.40 -35.57 -79.63
C PHE A 80 1.02 -34.37 -80.49
N SER A 81 1.83 -34.05 -81.50
CA SER A 81 1.56 -32.94 -82.44
C SER A 81 0.39 -33.21 -83.39
N PHE A 82 -0.01 -34.48 -83.57
CA PHE A 82 -1.02 -34.91 -84.53
C PHE A 82 -2.42 -35.13 -83.93
N TYR A 83 -2.54 -35.13 -82.60
CA TYR A 83 -3.80 -35.25 -81.86
C TYR A 83 -3.95 -34.04 -80.92
N PRO A 84 -4.35 -32.86 -81.43
CA PRO A 84 -4.58 -31.71 -80.56
C PRO A 84 -5.73 -32.02 -79.60
N LEU A 85 -5.59 -31.60 -78.34
CA LEU A 85 -6.68 -31.64 -77.37
C LEU A 85 -7.92 -30.97 -77.96
N THR A 86 -9.08 -31.62 -77.87
CA THR A 86 -10.35 -31.03 -78.31
C THR A 86 -10.75 -29.89 -77.38
N ASP A 87 -11.64 -29.00 -77.84
CA ASP A 87 -12.08 -27.88 -77.00
C ASP A 87 -12.85 -28.36 -75.75
N GLU A 88 -13.55 -29.49 -75.84
CA GLU A 88 -14.18 -30.15 -74.71
C GLU A 88 -13.15 -30.63 -73.68
N GLN A 89 -12.05 -31.25 -74.13
CA GLN A 89 -10.96 -31.71 -73.25
C GLN A 89 -10.21 -30.52 -72.61
N LYS A 90 -9.98 -29.44 -73.36
CA LYS A 90 -9.38 -28.21 -72.82
C LYS A 90 -10.27 -27.58 -71.75
N LEU A 91 -11.58 -27.55 -71.98
CA LEU A 91 -12.55 -27.03 -71.02
C LEU A 91 -12.60 -27.89 -69.76
N ASP A 92 -12.58 -29.21 -69.91
CA ASP A 92 -12.56 -30.15 -68.80
C ASP A 92 -11.29 -30.02 -67.95
N ILE A 93 -10.11 -29.93 -68.57
CA ILE A 93 -8.84 -29.62 -67.87
C ILE A 93 -8.97 -28.31 -67.08
N SER A 94 -9.47 -27.24 -67.71
CA SER A 94 -9.64 -25.94 -67.05
C SER A 94 -10.57 -26.03 -65.84
N ASN A 95 -11.68 -26.75 -65.95
CA ASN A 95 -12.61 -26.96 -64.85
C ASN A 95 -12.00 -27.77 -63.69
N ILE A 96 -11.23 -28.83 -64.01
CA ILE A 96 -10.52 -29.60 -62.99
C ILE A 96 -9.49 -28.71 -62.27
N MET A 97 -8.71 -27.91 -63.00
CA MET A 97 -7.74 -26.99 -62.39
C MET A 97 -8.42 -25.95 -61.48
N LYS A 98 -9.59 -25.41 -61.88
CA LYS A 98 -10.36 -24.47 -61.04
C LYS A 98 -10.77 -25.08 -59.71
N GLU A 99 -11.30 -26.31 -59.71
CA GLU A 99 -11.69 -26.99 -58.47
C GLU A 99 -10.47 -27.31 -57.60
N LEU A 100 -9.36 -27.75 -58.18
CA LEU A 100 -8.11 -27.97 -57.43
C LEU A 100 -7.54 -26.67 -56.82
N ILE A 101 -7.59 -25.55 -57.55
CA ILE A 101 -7.20 -24.23 -57.03
C ILE A 101 -8.12 -23.82 -55.86
N LYS A 102 -9.42 -24.08 -55.96
CA LYS A 102 -10.38 -23.81 -54.89
C LYS A 102 -10.07 -24.64 -53.64
N GLU A 103 -9.80 -25.93 -53.80
CA GLU A 103 -9.40 -26.81 -52.69
C GLU A 103 -8.08 -26.37 -52.03
N ILE A 104 -7.07 -25.95 -52.81
CA ILE A 104 -5.81 -25.38 -52.27
C ILE A 104 -6.10 -24.15 -51.41
N ASN A 105 -7.00 -23.27 -51.85
CA ASN A 105 -7.36 -22.07 -51.09
C ASN A 105 -8.06 -22.41 -49.76
N GLU A 106 -8.88 -23.46 -49.74
CA GLU A 106 -9.51 -23.96 -48.50
C GLU A 106 -8.47 -24.57 -47.55
N ILE A 107 -7.53 -25.36 -48.06
CA ILE A 107 -6.41 -25.94 -47.29
C ILE A 107 -5.52 -24.81 -46.73
N LYS A 108 -5.17 -23.82 -47.55
CA LYS A 108 -4.40 -22.63 -47.14
C LYS A 108 -5.07 -21.91 -45.98
N LYS A 109 -6.39 -21.69 -46.07
CA LYS A 109 -7.16 -21.06 -45.00
C LYS A 109 -7.13 -21.90 -43.72
N TYR A 110 -7.36 -23.21 -43.82
CA TYR A 110 -7.34 -24.11 -42.68
C TYR A 110 -5.97 -24.16 -41.98
N ILE A 111 -4.87 -24.18 -42.74
CA ILE A 111 -3.50 -24.19 -42.20
C ILE A 111 -3.19 -22.90 -41.45
N VAL A 112 -3.58 -21.74 -42.02
CA VAL A 112 -3.44 -20.45 -41.34
C VAL A 112 -4.28 -20.43 -40.06
N ASP A 113 -5.54 -20.86 -40.13
CA ASP A 113 -6.47 -20.87 -38.99
C ASP A 113 -6.08 -21.91 -37.92
N SER A 114 -5.29 -22.93 -38.27
CA SER A 114 -4.83 -23.98 -37.35
C SER A 114 -3.42 -23.73 -36.79
N SER A 115 -2.69 -22.76 -37.35
CA SER A 115 -1.33 -22.44 -36.92
C SER A 115 -1.30 -21.83 -35.52
N MET A 116 -0.79 -22.59 -34.54
CA MET A 116 -0.58 -22.11 -33.18
C MET A 116 0.40 -20.93 -33.13
N ILE A 117 1.45 -20.96 -33.96
CA ILE A 117 2.45 -19.88 -34.01
C ILE A 117 1.83 -18.55 -34.44
N LEU A 118 0.92 -18.57 -35.43
CA LEU A 118 0.22 -17.36 -35.87
C LEU A 118 -0.78 -16.89 -34.80
N LYS A 119 -1.51 -17.80 -34.16
CA LYS A 119 -2.44 -17.48 -33.06
C LYS A 119 -1.74 -16.87 -31.85
N ASP A 120 -0.62 -17.44 -31.43
CA ASP A 120 0.16 -16.93 -30.30
C ASP A 120 0.71 -15.53 -30.59
N THR A 121 1.14 -15.29 -31.83
CA THR A 121 1.66 -13.99 -32.28
C THR A 121 0.54 -12.94 -32.36
N ASP A 122 -0.65 -13.32 -32.85
CA ASP A 122 -1.85 -12.47 -32.85
C ASP A 122 -2.34 -12.15 -31.43
N GLY A 123 -2.26 -13.13 -30.51
CA GLY A 123 -2.56 -12.94 -29.09
C GLY A 123 -1.65 -11.89 -28.44
N LYS A 124 -0.34 -12.00 -28.67
CA LYS A 124 0.64 -11.00 -28.19
C LYS A 124 0.40 -9.61 -28.75
N LEU A 125 -0.01 -9.48 -30.01
CA LEU A 125 -0.37 -8.18 -30.60
C LEU A 125 -1.54 -7.52 -29.87
N LYS A 126 -2.58 -8.29 -29.52
CA LYS A 126 -3.73 -7.78 -28.73
C LYS A 126 -3.34 -7.36 -27.32
N GLU A 127 -2.47 -8.12 -26.66
CA GLU A 127 -1.95 -7.74 -25.35
C GLU A 127 -1.18 -6.41 -25.40
N ILE A 128 -0.39 -6.18 -26.44
CA ILE A 128 0.32 -4.90 -26.65
C ILE A 128 -0.67 -3.75 -26.89
N ASP A 129 -1.73 -3.99 -27.69
CA ASP A 129 -2.76 -2.99 -27.97
C ASP A 129 -3.51 -2.56 -26.69
N GLU A 130 -3.90 -3.52 -25.84
CA GLU A 130 -4.52 -3.25 -24.54
C GLU A 130 -3.59 -2.46 -23.60
N ILE A 131 -2.28 -2.76 -23.62
CA ILE A 131 -1.30 -2.05 -22.80
C ILE A 131 -1.14 -0.60 -23.28
N ILE A 132 -1.10 -0.35 -24.59
CA ILE A 132 -1.01 1.00 -25.16
C ILE A 132 -2.24 1.82 -24.75
N GLU A 133 -3.44 1.24 -24.81
CA GLU A 133 -4.67 1.91 -24.37
C GLU A 133 -4.61 2.29 -22.89
N LYS A 134 -4.19 1.35 -22.02
CA LYS A 134 -4.07 1.59 -20.58
C LYS A 134 -3.01 2.64 -20.23
N VAL A 135 -1.87 2.64 -20.92
CA VAL A 135 -0.80 3.63 -20.73
C VAL A 135 -1.30 5.02 -21.16
N THR A 136 -2.03 5.11 -22.27
CA THR A 136 -2.62 6.37 -22.74
C THR A 136 -3.64 6.91 -21.74
N ALA A 137 -4.52 6.05 -21.22
CA ALA A 137 -5.50 6.42 -20.18
C ALA A 137 -4.85 6.87 -18.87
N LEU A 138 -3.68 6.31 -18.51
CA LEU A 138 -2.88 6.75 -17.37
C LEU A 138 -2.39 8.19 -17.53
N TYR A 139 -1.83 8.53 -18.70
CA TYR A 139 -1.36 9.90 -18.95
C TYR A 139 -2.49 10.94 -18.97
N ASN A 140 -3.72 10.51 -19.31
CA ASN A 140 -4.93 11.33 -19.22
C ASN A 140 -5.54 11.42 -17.81
N ASN A 141 -4.92 10.80 -16.78
CA ASN A 141 -5.44 10.68 -15.41
C ASN A 141 -6.81 9.97 -15.29
N GLU A 142 -7.19 9.14 -16.26
CA GLU A 142 -8.49 8.45 -16.25
C GLU A 142 -8.44 7.10 -15.54
N ARG A 143 -7.28 6.43 -15.53
CA ARG A 143 -7.04 5.11 -14.92
C ARG A 143 -5.61 4.99 -14.41
N TYR A 144 -5.35 3.99 -13.55
CA TYR A 144 -4.00 3.64 -13.10
C TYR A 144 -3.60 2.25 -13.63
N LEU A 145 -2.30 1.96 -13.66
CA LEU A 145 -1.78 0.62 -14.00
C LEU A 145 -1.62 -0.22 -12.74
N ASN A 146 -2.10 -1.46 -12.78
CA ASN A 146 -1.88 -2.42 -11.70
C ASN A 146 -0.56 -3.19 -11.90
N SER A 147 -0.17 -4.01 -10.92
CA SER A 147 1.07 -4.79 -10.96
C SER A 147 1.16 -5.74 -12.17
N ASN A 148 0.04 -6.28 -12.65
CA ASN A 148 0.00 -7.15 -13.81
C ASN A 148 0.25 -6.36 -15.11
N ASP A 149 -0.33 -5.17 -15.22
CA ASP A 149 -0.08 -4.27 -16.36
C ASP A 149 1.40 -3.87 -16.43
N ILE A 150 2.02 -3.56 -15.29
CA ILE A 150 3.46 -3.24 -15.21
C ILE A 150 4.33 -4.45 -15.62
N MET A 151 3.98 -5.66 -15.18
CA MET A 151 4.71 -6.88 -15.58
C MET A 151 4.61 -7.15 -17.09
N ASN A 152 3.45 -6.92 -17.68
CA ASN A 152 3.24 -7.03 -19.12
C ASN A 152 4.10 -5.99 -19.88
N ILE A 153 4.13 -4.74 -19.42
CA ILE A 153 5.03 -3.71 -19.97
C ILE A 153 6.49 -4.13 -19.88
N VAL A 154 6.94 -4.67 -18.74
CA VAL A 154 8.32 -5.16 -18.57
C VAL A 154 8.64 -6.25 -19.59
N ASN A 155 7.72 -7.20 -19.82
CA ASN A 155 7.93 -8.27 -20.79
C ASN A 155 8.02 -7.73 -22.22
N ILE A 156 7.19 -6.75 -22.59
CA ILE A 156 7.26 -6.07 -23.90
C ILE A 156 8.58 -5.31 -24.06
N LEU A 157 9.04 -4.64 -23.02
CA LEU A 157 10.28 -3.85 -23.06
C LEU A 157 11.54 -4.71 -23.17
N LYS A 158 11.54 -5.94 -22.65
CA LYS A 158 12.65 -6.90 -22.81
C LYS A 158 12.91 -7.25 -24.27
N ASP A 159 11.86 -7.26 -25.09
CA ASP A 159 11.93 -7.58 -26.51
C ASP A 159 12.22 -6.33 -27.37
N SER A 160 12.42 -5.16 -26.73
CA SER A 160 12.75 -3.90 -27.40
C SER A 160 14.25 -3.69 -27.59
N THR A 161 14.64 -2.75 -28.45
CA THR A 161 16.04 -2.35 -28.66
C THR A 161 16.57 -1.38 -27.61
N LEU A 162 15.80 -1.09 -26.55
CA LEU A 162 16.19 -0.15 -25.50
C LEU A 162 17.23 -0.75 -24.57
N SER A 163 18.11 0.12 -24.05
CA SER A 163 19.03 -0.26 -22.97
C SER A 163 18.27 -0.64 -21.69
N VAL A 164 18.86 -1.50 -20.86
CA VAL A 164 18.27 -1.90 -19.57
C VAL A 164 17.98 -0.69 -18.68
N GLU A 165 18.84 0.32 -18.71
CA GLU A 165 18.65 1.58 -17.97
C GLU A 165 17.42 2.37 -18.45
N GLU A 166 17.19 2.43 -19.76
CA GLU A 166 15.99 3.07 -20.33
C GLU A 166 14.73 2.27 -20.01
N GLN A 167 14.78 0.94 -20.06
CA GLN A 167 13.66 0.08 -19.68
C GLN A 167 13.26 0.31 -18.22
N VAL A 168 14.24 0.35 -17.31
CA VAL A 168 14.03 0.64 -15.88
C VAL A 168 13.43 2.03 -15.68
N THR A 169 13.92 3.03 -16.42
CA THR A 169 13.41 4.41 -16.35
C THR A 169 11.93 4.48 -16.73
N ILE A 170 11.54 3.82 -17.83
CA ILE A 170 10.14 3.78 -18.29
C ILE A 170 9.24 3.12 -17.24
N VAL A 171 9.65 1.97 -16.70
CA VAL A 171 8.88 1.23 -15.68
C VAL A 171 8.71 2.06 -14.41
N GLN A 172 9.78 2.73 -13.96
CA GLN A 172 9.74 3.61 -12.79
C GLN A 172 8.80 4.79 -13.00
N GLU A 173 8.81 5.39 -14.20
CA GLU A 173 7.95 6.52 -14.52
C GLU A 173 6.47 6.13 -14.55
N LEU A 174 6.11 5.07 -15.26
CA LEU A 174 4.72 4.58 -15.34
C LEU A 174 4.20 4.12 -13.96
N SER A 175 5.06 3.50 -13.15
CA SER A 175 4.72 3.13 -11.78
C SER A 175 4.48 4.37 -10.90
N LEU A 176 5.32 5.40 -11.04
CA LEU A 176 5.18 6.65 -10.29
C LEU A 176 3.91 7.40 -10.69
N LEU A 177 3.64 7.53 -11.99
CA LEU A 177 2.42 8.15 -12.51
C LEU A 177 1.18 7.42 -11.97
N SER A 178 1.16 6.09 -12.03
CA SER A 178 0.04 5.29 -11.50
C SER A 178 -0.18 5.50 -10.01
N LEU A 179 0.90 5.59 -9.21
CA LEU A 179 0.84 5.90 -7.79
C LEU A 179 0.35 7.32 -7.51
N THR A 180 0.75 8.31 -8.31
CA THR A 180 0.26 9.68 -8.15
C THR A 180 -1.22 9.79 -8.46
N THR A 181 -1.72 9.11 -9.50
CA THR A 181 -3.14 9.08 -9.86
C THR A 181 -3.97 8.35 -8.79
N LEU A 182 -3.42 7.28 -8.18
CA LEU A 182 -4.02 6.63 -7.02
C LEU A 182 -4.11 7.58 -5.81
N ASN A 183 -3.00 8.26 -5.47
CA ASN A 183 -2.93 9.15 -4.31
C ASN A 183 -3.77 10.42 -4.49
N SER A 184 -3.90 10.96 -5.71
CA SER A 184 -4.79 12.10 -5.99
C SER A 184 -6.27 11.73 -5.82
N ASN A 185 -6.63 10.45 -6.05
CA ASN A 185 -7.97 9.94 -5.79
C ASN A 185 -8.22 9.65 -4.29
N GLU A 186 -7.16 9.54 -3.47
CA GLU A 186 -7.25 9.34 -2.01
C GLU A 186 -7.16 10.64 -1.19
N MET A 187 -6.77 11.78 -1.81
CA MET A 187 -6.51 13.06 -1.10
C MET A 187 -7.63 14.11 -1.22
N GLU A 188 -8.88 13.71 -1.44
CA GLU A 188 -10.02 14.56 -1.07
C GLU A 188 -10.40 14.30 0.39
N GLU A 189 -9.63 14.84 1.34
CA GLU A 189 -10.23 15.21 2.63
C GLU A 189 -11.23 16.34 2.32
N GLN A 190 -12.47 15.98 2.02
CA GLN A 190 -13.56 16.93 2.03
C GLN A 190 -13.54 17.62 3.39
N GLU A 191 -13.32 18.93 3.41
CA GLU A 191 -13.45 19.73 4.62
C GLU A 191 -14.86 19.48 5.18
N GLU A 192 -14.96 18.70 6.26
CA GLU A 192 -16.25 18.47 6.91
C GLU A 192 -16.88 19.81 7.27
N ASP A 193 -18.10 20.04 6.76
CA ASP A 193 -18.91 21.21 7.08
C ASP A 193 -18.98 21.42 8.60
N ILE A 194 -18.61 22.62 9.04
CA ILE A 194 -18.68 23.00 10.45
C ILE A 194 -20.13 23.27 10.81
N LEU A 195 -20.70 22.43 11.69
CA LEU A 195 -22.04 22.66 12.20
C LEU A 195 -21.98 23.68 13.34
N VAL A 196 -22.62 24.83 13.14
CA VAL A 196 -22.68 25.92 14.13
C VAL A 196 -23.78 25.60 15.14
N ILE A 197 -23.43 25.60 16.42
CA ILE A 197 -24.39 25.44 17.52
C ILE A 197 -24.99 26.81 17.80
N GLU A 198 -26.28 26.93 17.51
CA GLU A 198 -27.09 28.12 17.79
C GLU A 198 -27.38 28.22 19.29
N GLU A 199 -27.40 29.45 19.83
CA GLU A 199 -27.88 29.69 21.19
C GLU A 199 -29.40 29.45 21.19
N ALA A 200 -29.84 28.33 21.77
CA ALA A 200 -31.24 27.95 21.85
C ALA A 200 -31.97 28.64 23.00
N GLY A 201 -31.25 29.07 24.04
CA GLY A 201 -31.82 29.72 25.22
C GLY A 201 -32.86 28.83 25.92
N VAL A 202 -32.40 27.75 26.53
CA VAL A 202 -33.24 26.80 27.26
C VAL A 202 -33.71 27.41 28.57
N ASP A 203 -35.01 27.29 28.86
CA ASP A 203 -35.56 27.71 30.14
C ASP A 203 -34.97 26.90 31.30
N ARG A 204 -34.57 27.60 32.37
CA ARG A 204 -33.91 26.97 33.51
C ARG A 204 -34.84 26.05 34.29
N GLU A 205 -36.09 26.46 34.51
CA GLU A 205 -37.04 25.63 35.26
C GLU A 205 -37.37 24.36 34.47
N GLU A 206 -37.54 24.47 33.16
CA GLU A 206 -37.77 23.33 32.28
C GLU A 206 -36.61 22.34 32.33
N LEU A 207 -35.36 22.80 32.23
CA LEU A 207 -34.18 21.94 32.29
C LEU A 207 -34.00 21.29 33.67
N VAL A 208 -34.19 22.05 34.76
CA VAL A 208 -34.12 21.52 36.13
C VAL A 208 -35.19 20.45 36.36
N ASN A 209 -36.42 20.69 35.92
CA ASN A 209 -37.51 19.73 36.02
C ASN A 209 -37.24 18.47 35.20
N LEU A 210 -36.66 18.62 34.00
CA LEU A 210 -36.25 17.50 33.17
C LEU A 210 -35.22 16.63 33.90
N PHE A 211 -34.10 17.18 34.39
CA PHE A 211 -33.11 16.38 35.10
C PHE A 211 -33.69 15.69 36.36
N LYS A 212 -34.57 16.39 37.09
CA LYS A 212 -35.24 15.84 38.27
C LYS A 212 -36.15 14.65 37.95
N GLU A 213 -36.84 14.67 36.81
CA GLU A 213 -37.68 13.56 36.32
C GLU A 213 -36.89 12.24 36.23
N TYR A 214 -35.63 12.31 35.81
CA TYR A 214 -34.73 11.16 35.69
C TYR A 214 -33.87 10.92 36.95
N GLY A 215 -34.16 11.63 38.05
CA GLY A 215 -33.47 11.46 39.33
C GLY A 215 -32.09 12.11 39.41
N TYR A 216 -31.80 13.08 38.54
CA TYR A 216 -30.57 13.88 38.56
C TYR A 216 -30.80 15.23 39.24
N ASP A 217 -29.78 15.71 39.94
CA ASP A 217 -29.78 17.04 40.55
C ASP A 217 -28.96 17.99 39.67
N PHE A 218 -29.66 18.88 38.94
CA PHE A 218 -29.02 19.85 38.05
C PHE A 218 -28.06 20.77 38.80
N GLU A 219 -28.27 21.03 40.09
CA GLU A 219 -27.40 21.93 40.84
C GLU A 219 -25.99 21.36 41.08
N LYS A 220 -25.81 20.04 40.90
CA LYS A 220 -24.51 19.37 40.95
C LYS A 220 -23.61 19.65 39.77
N PHE A 221 -24.13 20.18 38.66
CA PHE A 221 -23.29 20.65 37.57
C PHE A 221 -22.49 21.89 38.01
N GLU A 222 -21.24 21.98 37.55
CA GLU A 222 -20.43 23.17 37.72
C GLU A 222 -21.08 24.38 37.03
N LYS A 223 -20.82 25.57 37.55
CA LYS A 223 -21.46 26.81 37.09
C LYS A 223 -21.34 27.02 35.58
N ASP A 224 -20.12 26.88 35.04
CA ASP A 224 -19.85 27.09 33.62
C ASP A 224 -20.56 26.05 32.73
N ASP A 225 -20.73 24.83 33.24
CA ASP A 225 -21.43 23.75 32.53
C ASP A 225 -22.95 23.96 32.53
N LYS A 226 -23.51 24.46 33.64
CA LYS A 226 -24.92 24.89 33.72
C LYS A 226 -25.19 25.99 32.71
N ASP A 227 -24.33 27.02 32.68
CA ASP A 227 -24.47 28.15 31.76
C ASP A 227 -24.40 27.70 30.28
N LYS A 228 -23.55 26.72 29.96
CA LYS A 228 -23.47 26.10 28.62
C LYS A 228 -24.70 25.28 28.26
N LEU A 229 -25.22 24.48 29.20
CA LEU A 229 -26.42 23.68 28.98
C LEU A 229 -27.66 24.57 28.76
N LEU A 230 -27.75 25.68 29.50
CA LEU A 230 -28.84 26.66 29.33
C LEU A 230 -28.72 27.45 28.02
N SER A 231 -27.50 27.83 27.62
CA SER A 231 -27.31 28.62 26.39
C SER A 231 -27.40 27.78 25.11
N CYS A 232 -26.81 26.59 25.10
CA CYS A 232 -26.57 25.79 23.89
C CYS A 232 -27.29 24.44 23.88
N GLY A 233 -27.95 24.05 24.98
CA GLY A 233 -28.65 22.77 25.08
C GLY A 233 -29.88 22.71 24.18
N ASN A 234 -30.31 21.49 23.86
CA ASN A 234 -31.59 21.23 23.20
C ASN A 234 -32.38 20.24 24.06
N ILE A 235 -33.51 20.68 24.62
CA ILE A 235 -34.31 19.90 25.57
C ILE A 235 -34.71 18.53 25.00
N ASN A 236 -35.16 18.48 23.74
CA ASN A 236 -35.59 17.23 23.13
C ASN A 236 -34.43 16.23 22.98
N ASN A 237 -33.26 16.73 22.58
CA ASN A 237 -32.06 15.89 22.49
C ASN A 237 -31.59 15.41 23.87
N ILE A 238 -31.60 16.29 24.87
CA ILE A 238 -31.22 15.96 26.25
C ILE A 238 -32.19 14.91 26.82
N ARG A 239 -33.50 15.12 26.66
CA ARG A 239 -34.53 14.17 27.06
C ARG A 239 -34.32 12.80 26.41
N GLY A 240 -34.15 12.75 25.09
CA GLY A 240 -33.92 11.50 24.38
C GLY A 240 -32.65 10.78 24.85
N MET A 241 -31.59 11.50 25.25
CA MET A 241 -30.41 10.88 25.84
C MET A 241 -30.65 10.36 27.26
N LEU A 242 -31.41 11.08 28.08
CA LEU A 242 -31.81 10.65 29.43
C LEU A 242 -32.72 9.42 29.38
N ASP A 243 -33.65 9.35 28.41
CA ASP A 243 -34.47 8.16 28.13
C ASP A 243 -33.61 6.94 27.89
N VAL A 244 -32.63 7.05 26.98
CA VAL A 244 -31.69 5.96 26.68
C VAL A 244 -30.92 5.54 27.94
N LEU A 245 -30.45 6.47 28.78
CA LEU A 245 -29.76 6.11 30.03
C LEU A 245 -30.69 5.35 31.00
N ALA A 246 -31.93 5.82 31.15
CA ALA A 246 -32.92 5.22 32.05
C ALA A 246 -33.36 3.82 31.59
N GLU A 247 -33.66 3.65 30.30
CA GLU A 247 -33.98 2.35 29.68
C GLU A 247 -32.86 1.32 29.89
N ASN A 248 -31.61 1.78 29.96
CA ASN A 248 -30.44 0.95 30.17
C ASN A 248 -30.02 0.83 31.64
N SER A 249 -30.79 1.39 32.58
CA SER A 249 -30.50 1.41 34.02
C SER A 249 -29.11 1.98 34.35
N LEU A 250 -28.64 2.97 33.57
CA LEU A 250 -27.37 3.63 33.77
C LEU A 250 -27.59 4.93 34.55
N ARG A 251 -27.00 5.01 35.76
CA ARG A 251 -26.93 6.24 36.55
C ARG A 251 -25.52 6.80 36.51
N ILE A 252 -25.42 8.10 36.30
CA ILE A 252 -24.14 8.79 36.21
C ILE A 252 -23.96 9.74 37.40
N ASP A 253 -22.78 9.71 38.03
CA ASP A 253 -22.43 10.70 39.04
C ASP A 253 -21.99 12.03 38.39
N ILE A 254 -22.86 13.04 38.47
CA ILE A 254 -22.61 14.37 37.91
C ILE A 254 -21.39 15.04 38.53
N ASN A 255 -21.14 14.84 39.84
CA ASN A 255 -20.11 15.61 40.58
C ASN A 255 -18.71 15.49 39.96
N ASN A 256 -18.38 14.34 39.36
CA ASN A 256 -17.07 14.07 38.75
C ASN A 256 -17.09 14.06 37.22
N THR A 257 -18.26 14.30 36.61
CA THR A 257 -18.47 14.18 35.17
C THR A 257 -19.19 15.38 34.54
N SER A 258 -19.52 16.42 35.31
CA SER A 258 -20.24 17.64 34.89
C SER A 258 -19.84 18.12 33.50
N CYS A 259 -18.56 18.46 33.30
CA CYS A 259 -18.08 19.00 32.02
C CYS A 259 -18.17 17.98 30.88
N LYS A 260 -17.87 16.71 31.15
CA LYS A 260 -17.97 15.61 30.17
C LYS A 260 -19.41 15.41 29.72
N LEU A 261 -20.35 15.40 30.67
CA LEU A 261 -21.78 15.25 30.41
C LEU A 261 -22.35 16.46 29.70
N ALA A 262 -22.00 17.68 30.11
CA ALA A 262 -22.45 18.89 29.43
C ALA A 262 -22.03 18.89 27.96
N VAL A 263 -20.78 18.50 27.67
CA VAL A 263 -20.28 18.37 26.30
C VAL A 263 -21.09 17.31 25.51
N ILE A 264 -21.35 16.14 26.09
CA ILE A 264 -22.15 15.09 25.42
C ILE A 264 -23.59 15.55 25.19
N PHE A 265 -24.25 16.08 26.21
CA PHE A 265 -25.65 16.51 26.14
C PHE A 265 -25.89 17.65 25.14
N ILE A 266 -24.90 18.51 24.92
CA ILE A 266 -25.00 19.60 23.94
C ILE A 266 -24.70 19.11 22.51
N ASN A 267 -23.70 18.24 22.35
CA ASN A 267 -23.12 17.94 21.04
C ASN A 267 -23.50 16.57 20.46
N SER A 268 -24.18 15.71 21.22
CA SER A 268 -24.59 14.36 20.86
C SER A 268 -26.10 14.22 20.69
N ASN A 269 -26.56 12.98 20.51
CA ASN A 269 -27.98 12.62 20.44
C ASN A 269 -28.21 11.19 20.95
N SER A 270 -29.48 10.83 21.13
CA SER A 270 -29.92 9.52 21.61
C SER A 270 -29.46 8.35 20.72
N THR A 271 -29.39 8.54 19.40
CA THR A 271 -28.93 7.50 18.46
C THR A 271 -27.47 7.14 18.68
N ILE A 272 -26.58 8.13 18.78
CA ILE A 272 -25.14 7.91 19.04
C ILE A 272 -24.95 7.24 20.40
N LEU A 273 -25.64 7.74 21.43
CA LEU A 273 -25.57 7.16 22.78
C LEU A 273 -26.04 5.71 22.81
N SER A 274 -27.13 5.39 22.09
CA SER A 274 -27.67 4.03 21.96
C SER A 274 -26.67 3.08 21.30
N VAL A 275 -25.99 3.53 20.23
CA VAL A 275 -24.96 2.73 19.56
C VAL A 275 -23.81 2.41 20.52
N ILE A 276 -23.32 3.41 21.27
CA ILE A 276 -22.23 3.21 22.23
C ILE A 276 -22.65 2.24 23.34
N ILE A 277 -23.83 2.41 23.93
CA ILE A 277 -24.32 1.53 25.00
C ILE A 277 -24.52 0.10 24.48
N LYS A 278 -25.08 -0.06 23.27
CA LYS A 278 -25.20 -1.38 22.63
C LYS A 278 -23.83 -2.04 22.47
N ASN A 279 -22.86 -1.32 21.94
CA ASN A 279 -21.48 -1.83 21.78
C ASN A 279 -20.88 -2.26 23.13
N ILE A 280 -21.05 -1.47 24.19
CA ILE A 280 -20.59 -1.82 25.54
C ILE A 280 -21.26 -3.10 26.04
N LYS A 281 -22.58 -3.25 25.86
CA LYS A 281 -23.31 -4.46 26.23
C LYS A 281 -22.78 -5.69 25.50
N ASP A 282 -22.59 -5.58 24.19
CA ASP A 282 -22.07 -6.66 23.35
C ASP A 282 -20.66 -7.08 23.79
N ASP A 283 -19.80 -6.10 24.07
CA ASP A 283 -18.41 -6.33 24.51
C ASP A 283 -18.36 -6.98 25.91
N VAL A 284 -19.17 -6.51 26.86
CA VAL A 284 -19.27 -7.09 28.22
C VAL A 284 -19.80 -8.53 28.16
N GLU A 285 -20.83 -8.78 27.35
CA GLU A 285 -21.44 -10.11 27.21
C GLU A 285 -20.48 -11.12 26.56
N LYS A 286 -19.73 -10.70 25.54
CA LYS A 286 -18.69 -11.52 24.90
C LYS A 286 -17.63 -11.98 25.91
N ASN A 287 -17.15 -11.08 26.76
CA ASN A 287 -16.16 -11.41 27.79
C ASN A 287 -16.70 -12.36 28.86
N ARG A 288 -17.96 -12.22 29.27
CA ARG A 288 -18.61 -13.17 30.21
C ARG A 288 -18.61 -14.59 29.68
N LYS A 289 -18.91 -14.77 28.40
CA LYS A 289 -18.94 -16.09 27.74
C LYS A 289 -17.55 -16.73 27.63
N GLN A 290 -16.49 -15.92 27.50
CA GLN A 290 -15.11 -16.41 27.37
C GLN A 290 -14.44 -16.73 28.72
N LEU A 291 -14.95 -16.23 29.84
CA LEU A 291 -14.32 -16.30 31.18
C LEU A 291 -14.99 -17.29 32.15
N VAL A 292 -15.75 -18.28 31.66
CA VAL A 292 -16.33 -19.33 32.53
C VAL A 292 -15.20 -20.09 33.24
N GLY A 293 -14.90 -19.72 34.50
CA GLY A 293 -13.93 -20.41 35.36
C GLY A 293 -12.84 -19.54 36.03
N ILE A 294 -12.69 -18.25 35.71
CA ILE A 294 -11.71 -17.36 36.38
C ILE A 294 -12.44 -16.12 36.88
N SER A 295 -12.25 -15.77 38.15
CA SER A 295 -12.85 -14.60 38.83
C SER A 295 -12.78 -13.35 37.93
N SER A 296 -13.88 -13.07 37.24
CA SER A 296 -14.02 -11.88 36.41
C SER A 296 -14.09 -10.69 37.36
N GLY A 297 -13.01 -9.91 37.45
CA GLY A 297 -13.07 -8.62 38.11
C GLY A 297 -14.27 -7.84 37.57
N ASN A 298 -15.14 -7.38 38.48
CA ASN A 298 -16.46 -6.80 38.24
C ASN A 298 -16.53 -5.91 36.98
N LEU A 299 -16.84 -6.50 35.82
CA LEU A 299 -17.02 -5.85 34.52
C LEU A 299 -18.53 -5.66 34.33
N SER A 300 -19.02 -4.48 34.69
CA SER A 300 -20.41 -4.07 34.47
C SER A 300 -20.49 -3.06 33.32
N VAL A 301 -21.66 -3.00 32.67
CA VAL A 301 -21.96 -1.99 31.65
C VAL A 301 -21.74 -0.58 32.21
N GLU A 302 -22.18 -0.34 33.45
CA GLU A 302 -22.01 0.94 34.15
C GLU A 302 -20.54 1.34 34.32
N ARG A 303 -19.70 0.39 34.76
CA ARG A 303 -18.26 0.64 34.91
C ARG A 303 -17.62 0.99 33.58
N ILE A 304 -17.84 0.19 32.54
CA ILE A 304 -17.27 0.48 31.21
C ILE A 304 -17.81 1.80 30.65
N PHE A 305 -19.10 2.07 30.80
CA PHE A 305 -19.69 3.33 30.36
C PHE A 305 -19.02 4.54 31.02
N SER A 306 -18.69 4.47 32.32
CA SER A 306 -17.93 5.54 33.00
C SER A 306 -16.56 5.80 32.36
N GLU A 307 -15.88 4.75 31.88
CA GLU A 307 -14.60 4.88 31.18
C GLU A 307 -14.74 5.56 29.81
N TYR A 308 -15.88 5.38 29.12
CA TYR A 308 -16.18 6.08 27.87
C TYR A 308 -16.40 7.58 28.09
N LEU A 309 -17.01 7.98 29.21
CA LEU A 309 -17.27 9.39 29.54
C LEU A 309 -15.98 10.22 29.61
N ASP A 310 -14.83 9.61 29.88
CA ASP A 310 -13.53 10.29 29.86
C ASP A 310 -13.08 10.75 28.47
N THR A 311 -13.75 10.29 27.41
CA THR A 311 -13.48 10.70 26.03
C THR A 311 -14.77 11.17 25.34
N PRO A 312 -15.34 12.34 25.72
CA PRO A 312 -16.60 12.86 25.20
C PRO A 312 -16.67 12.97 23.68
N SER A 313 -15.52 13.18 23.00
CA SER A 313 -15.43 13.28 21.54
C SER A 313 -15.98 12.04 20.83
N MET A 314 -15.90 10.85 21.44
CA MET A 314 -16.45 9.62 20.86
C MET A 314 -17.98 9.66 20.75
N PHE A 315 -18.67 10.53 21.49
CA PHE A 315 -20.11 10.71 21.41
C PHE A 315 -20.51 11.77 20.38
N ILE A 316 -19.56 12.38 19.67
CA ILE A 316 -19.82 13.54 18.83
C ILE A 316 -19.46 13.22 17.38
N LYS A 317 -20.42 13.48 16.49
CA LYS A 317 -20.30 13.27 15.04
C LYS A 317 -20.24 14.59 14.28
N GLY A 318 -19.22 14.78 13.44
CA GLY A 318 -19.00 16.00 12.64
C GLY A 318 -18.50 17.20 13.46
N LYS A 319 -17.76 18.10 12.81
CA LYS A 319 -17.16 19.28 13.49
C LYS A 319 -18.25 20.20 14.06
N ARG A 320 -17.98 20.76 15.24
CA ARG A 320 -18.90 21.68 15.94
C ARG A 320 -18.20 22.98 16.31
N LYS A 321 -18.92 24.10 16.17
CA LYS A 321 -18.47 25.42 16.61
C LYS A 321 -19.57 26.12 17.38
N TYR A 322 -19.25 26.67 18.54
CA TYR A 322 -20.16 27.54 19.27
C TYR A 322 -20.23 28.92 18.61
N LYS A 323 -21.44 29.46 18.43
CA LYS A 323 -21.63 30.82 17.89
C LYS A 323 -21.10 31.86 18.89
N ARG A 324 -20.23 32.77 18.44
CA ARG A 324 -19.74 33.85 19.31
C ARG A 324 -20.82 34.92 19.50
N ARG A 325 -20.95 35.44 20.72
CA ARG A 325 -21.58 36.74 20.95
C ARG A 325 -20.79 37.82 20.20
N ASN A 326 -21.47 38.68 19.46
CA ASN A 326 -20.91 39.95 18.99
C ASN A 326 -20.67 40.86 20.21
N GLY A 327 -19.61 40.57 20.97
CA GLY A 327 -19.08 41.41 22.03
C GLY A 327 -17.98 42.30 21.46
N GLY A 328 -18.12 43.60 21.65
CA GLY A 328 -17.33 44.66 21.03
C GLY A 328 -15.82 44.44 21.02
N SER A 329 -15.21 44.97 19.95
CA SER A 329 -13.78 45.13 19.75
C SER A 329 -13.09 45.75 20.96
N ASN A 330 -12.44 44.93 21.78
CA ASN A 330 -11.29 45.38 22.55
C ASN A 330 -10.04 45.01 21.74
N GLY A 331 -9.27 46.06 21.42
CA GLY A 331 -8.28 46.14 20.34
C GLY A 331 -7.11 45.17 20.38
N PRO A 332 -6.24 45.24 19.35
CA PRO A 332 -5.15 44.31 19.16
C PRO A 332 -4.03 44.63 20.16
N GLY A 333 -3.92 43.83 21.21
CA GLY A 333 -2.68 43.75 22.00
C GLY A 333 -1.68 42.87 21.24
N PRO A 334 -0.41 43.29 21.11
CA PRO A 334 0.64 42.42 20.60
C PRO A 334 1.00 41.41 21.70
N ASP A 335 1.38 40.22 21.29
CA ASP A 335 1.81 39.06 22.09
C ASP A 335 0.70 38.16 22.67
N GLY A 336 0.63 36.95 22.09
CA GLY A 336 -0.04 35.78 22.67
C GLY A 336 -1.11 35.18 21.77
N GLY A 337 -0.72 34.18 20.95
CA GLY A 337 -1.64 33.41 20.13
C GLY A 337 -2.84 32.88 20.93
N LYS A 338 -4.02 33.42 20.66
CA LYS A 338 -5.29 32.90 21.16
C LYS A 338 -5.58 31.59 20.43
N THR A 339 -5.39 30.48 21.13
CA THR A 339 -5.74 29.13 20.68
C THR A 339 -7.24 29.02 20.38
N ASP A 340 -7.57 28.28 19.32
CA ASP A 340 -8.91 27.86 18.86
C ASP A 340 -9.72 27.12 19.95
N LYS A 341 -10.21 27.83 20.97
CA LYS A 341 -11.01 27.25 22.06
C LYS A 341 -12.51 27.05 21.74
N ASP A 342 -12.95 27.38 20.53
CA ASP A 342 -14.39 27.42 20.19
C ASP A 342 -14.91 26.19 19.43
N TYR A 343 -14.04 25.20 19.17
CA TYR A 343 -14.37 24.00 18.40
C TYR A 343 -14.41 22.75 19.28
N VAL A 344 -15.42 21.92 19.07
CA VAL A 344 -15.48 20.57 19.66
C VAL A 344 -14.99 19.57 18.62
N VAL A 345 -13.95 18.81 18.96
CA VAL A 345 -13.36 17.82 18.07
C VAL A 345 -14.18 16.53 18.09
N PRO A 346 -14.84 16.13 16.99
CA PRO A 346 -15.60 14.90 16.93
C PRO A 346 -14.69 13.68 16.78
N ALA A 347 -15.16 12.53 17.28
CA ALA A 347 -14.47 11.26 17.11
C ALA A 347 -15.42 10.05 16.99
N PHE A 348 -16.74 10.24 16.85
CA PHE A 348 -17.68 9.11 16.75
C PHE A 348 -17.38 8.21 15.54
N ASP A 349 -17.21 8.76 14.35
CA ASP A 349 -16.94 7.96 13.15
C ASP A 349 -15.56 7.26 13.24
N LYS A 350 -14.57 7.93 13.87
CA LYS A 350 -13.26 7.32 14.18
C LYS A 350 -13.40 6.16 15.15
N TYR A 351 -14.21 6.33 16.20
CA TYR A 351 -14.51 5.29 17.17
C TYR A 351 -15.10 4.04 16.52
N VAL A 352 -16.10 4.21 15.63
CA VAL A 352 -16.75 3.09 14.94
C VAL A 352 -15.72 2.30 14.12
N LYS A 353 -14.96 2.98 13.26
CA LYS A 353 -13.93 2.36 12.41
C LYS A 353 -12.81 1.71 13.22
N ASN A 354 -12.28 2.40 14.23
CA ASN A 354 -11.22 1.86 15.08
C ASN A 354 -11.69 0.65 15.89
N ARG A 355 -12.93 0.66 16.41
CA ARG A 355 -13.48 -0.47 17.14
C ARG A 355 -13.58 -1.71 16.25
N GLU A 356 -14.08 -1.54 15.03
CA GLU A 356 -14.16 -2.62 14.04
C GLU A 356 -12.76 -3.20 13.75
N LEU A 357 -11.79 -2.35 13.41
CA LEU A 357 -10.42 -2.77 13.12
C LEU A 357 -9.74 -3.50 14.30
N LEU A 358 -9.99 -3.05 15.53
CA LEU A 358 -9.51 -3.70 16.75
C LEU A 358 -10.17 -5.08 16.95
N LEU A 359 -11.48 -5.20 16.70
CA LEU A 359 -12.18 -6.47 16.82
C LEU A 359 -11.67 -7.49 15.80
N GLU A 360 -11.45 -7.08 14.55
CA GLU A 360 -10.88 -7.92 13.49
C GLU A 360 -9.48 -8.44 13.83
N ASN A 361 -8.68 -7.63 14.54
CA ASN A 361 -7.36 -8.02 15.04
C ASN A 361 -7.37 -8.74 16.39
N GLY A 362 -8.55 -9.09 16.91
CA GLY A 362 -8.71 -9.93 18.10
C GLY A 362 -8.46 -9.21 19.42
N PHE A 363 -8.63 -7.90 19.48
CA PHE A 363 -8.52 -7.13 20.72
C PHE A 363 -9.78 -7.23 21.59
N ASP A 364 -9.57 -7.25 22.91
CA ASP A 364 -10.65 -7.02 23.89
C ASP A 364 -10.91 -5.52 24.03
N ILE A 365 -12.05 -5.07 23.52
CA ILE A 365 -12.44 -3.65 23.55
C ILE A 365 -12.62 -3.14 24.97
N ASN A 366 -13.07 -3.96 25.92
CA ASN A 366 -13.17 -3.53 27.32
C ASN A 366 -11.78 -3.20 27.88
N LEU A 367 -10.79 -4.03 27.58
CA LEU A 367 -9.40 -3.77 27.97
C LEU A 367 -8.83 -2.52 27.30
N VAL A 368 -9.15 -2.32 26.00
CA VAL A 368 -8.77 -1.11 25.25
C VAL A 368 -9.33 0.13 25.92
N VAL A 369 -10.62 0.15 26.28
CA VAL A 369 -11.27 1.28 26.93
C VAL A 369 -10.64 1.57 28.29
N ILE A 370 -10.39 0.55 29.10
CA ILE A 370 -9.81 0.72 30.45
C ILE A 370 -8.36 1.23 30.38
N LYS A 371 -7.54 0.71 29.45
CA LYS A 371 -6.07 0.96 29.46
C LYS A 371 -5.60 1.96 28.41
N CYS A 372 -6.31 2.12 27.30
CA CYS A 372 -5.85 2.86 26.13
C CYS A 372 -7.00 3.48 25.31
N LYS A 373 -8.04 4.04 25.99
CA LYS A 373 -9.23 4.63 25.33
C LYS A 373 -8.93 5.62 24.20
N THR A 374 -7.79 6.32 24.28
CA THR A 374 -7.37 7.29 23.26
C THR A 374 -7.16 6.68 21.87
N VAL A 375 -6.87 5.38 21.76
CA VAL A 375 -6.74 4.70 20.46
C VAL A 375 -8.05 4.75 19.67
N LEU A 376 -9.19 4.69 20.36
CA LEU A 376 -10.52 4.71 19.72
C LEU A 376 -10.83 6.06 19.06
N SER A 377 -10.23 7.15 19.54
CA SER A 377 -10.40 8.48 18.96
C SER A 377 -9.29 8.88 17.98
N SER A 378 -8.31 8.01 17.75
CA SER A 378 -7.23 8.27 16.79
C SER A 378 -7.70 8.14 15.35
N THR A 379 -6.93 8.63 14.39
CA THR A 379 -7.28 8.45 12.96
C THR A 379 -7.14 6.97 12.58
N PRO A 380 -8.16 6.36 11.95
CA PRO A 380 -8.10 4.95 11.56
C PRO A 380 -6.89 4.60 10.70
N GLU A 381 -6.47 5.52 9.84
CA GLU A 381 -5.30 5.37 8.96
C GLU A 381 -4.01 5.23 9.79
N LYS A 382 -3.91 5.92 10.93
CA LYS A 382 -2.75 5.79 11.82
C LYS A 382 -2.75 4.44 12.52
N LEU A 383 -3.91 3.96 12.99
CA LEU A 383 -4.03 2.65 13.63
C LEU A 383 -3.68 1.53 12.64
N GLN A 384 -4.22 1.60 11.42
CA GLN A 384 -3.91 0.67 10.33
C GLN A 384 -2.41 0.67 10.01
N ARG A 385 -1.81 1.85 9.79
CA ARG A 385 -0.36 1.96 9.54
C ARG A 385 0.47 1.34 10.65
N ASN A 386 0.05 1.46 11.92
CA ASN A 386 0.76 0.82 13.02
C ASN A 386 0.67 -0.71 12.96
N PHE A 387 -0.48 -1.28 12.59
CA PHE A 387 -0.58 -2.73 12.31
C PHE A 387 0.32 -3.13 11.15
N ASP A 388 0.27 -2.41 10.03
CA ASP A 388 1.12 -2.70 8.86
C ASP A 388 2.61 -2.66 9.24
N CYS A 389 3.02 -1.70 10.06
CA CYS A 389 4.38 -1.63 10.60
C CYS A 389 4.73 -2.87 11.42
N PHE A 390 3.83 -3.34 12.29
CA PHE A 390 4.10 -4.51 13.13
C PHE A 390 4.18 -5.79 12.29
N GLU A 391 3.29 -5.94 11.32
CA GLU A 391 3.29 -7.08 10.40
C GLU A 391 4.53 -7.08 9.49
N PHE A 392 4.96 -5.91 8.99
CA PHE A 392 6.19 -5.75 8.19
C PHE A 392 7.44 -6.25 8.91
N TYR A 393 7.53 -6.04 10.23
CA TYR A 393 8.63 -6.54 11.06
C TYR A 393 8.42 -7.96 11.61
N GLY A 394 7.36 -8.64 11.19
CA GLY A 394 7.01 -9.98 11.68
C GLY A 394 6.71 -10.02 13.17
N ILE A 395 6.21 -8.92 13.76
CA ILE A 395 5.87 -8.87 15.18
C ILE A 395 4.62 -9.74 15.40
N PRO A 396 4.69 -10.77 16.27
CA PRO A 396 3.55 -11.66 16.51
C PRO A 396 2.34 -10.91 17.12
N LYS A 397 1.12 -11.23 16.67
CA LYS A 397 -0.12 -10.55 17.12
C LYS A 397 -0.29 -10.54 18.64
N ASN A 398 0.06 -11.65 19.30
CA ASN A 398 -0.01 -11.77 20.76
C ASN A 398 0.91 -10.79 21.51
N VAL A 399 1.99 -10.30 20.89
CA VAL A 399 2.89 -9.31 21.48
C VAL A 399 2.17 -7.97 21.61
N TYR A 400 1.67 -7.43 20.50
CA TYR A 400 1.03 -6.11 20.52
C TYR A 400 -0.39 -6.13 21.12
N ASN A 401 -1.10 -7.28 21.08
CA ASN A 401 -2.39 -7.44 21.77
C ASN A 401 -2.25 -7.30 23.30
N ARG A 402 -1.09 -7.63 23.86
CA ARG A 402 -0.80 -7.49 25.31
C ARG A 402 -0.29 -6.09 25.68
N THR A 403 0.11 -5.28 24.70
CA THR A 403 0.76 -3.98 24.93
C THR A 403 0.02 -2.84 24.22
N LEU A 404 -1.23 -2.59 24.58
CA LEU A 404 -2.13 -1.64 23.90
C LEU A 404 -1.54 -0.26 23.58
N TYR A 405 -0.63 0.25 24.43
CA TYR A 405 0.04 1.53 24.19
C TYR A 405 0.93 1.55 22.93
N SER A 406 1.32 0.39 22.38
CA SER A 406 2.05 0.34 21.10
C SER A 406 1.16 0.85 19.95
N LEU A 407 -0.16 0.70 20.04
CA LEU A 407 -1.11 1.08 18.99
C LEU A 407 -1.18 2.59 18.74
N ILE A 408 -0.76 3.40 19.71
CA ILE A 408 -0.76 4.86 19.60
C ILE A 408 0.61 5.43 19.18
N ALA A 409 1.59 4.56 18.91
CA ALA A 409 2.93 4.95 18.49
C ALA A 409 2.90 5.92 17.29
N SER A 410 3.78 6.92 17.32
CA SER A 410 3.87 7.93 16.25
C SER A 410 4.84 7.55 15.14
N ASN A 411 5.86 6.75 15.46
CA ASN A 411 6.84 6.24 14.51
C ASN A 411 7.41 4.90 14.98
N PRO A 412 6.60 3.82 14.98
CA PRO A 412 7.07 2.52 15.45
C PRO A 412 8.23 1.98 14.58
N LEU A 413 8.26 2.28 13.27
CA LEU A 413 9.32 1.82 12.38
C LEU A 413 10.71 2.21 12.87
N SER A 414 10.93 3.51 13.14
CA SER A 414 12.23 4.01 13.59
C SER A 414 12.58 3.57 15.00
N ALA A 415 11.59 3.37 15.87
CA ALA A 415 11.84 2.83 17.20
C ALA A 415 12.36 1.39 17.10
N ILE A 416 11.66 0.54 16.33
CA ILE A 416 12.04 -0.87 16.13
C ILE A 416 13.44 -1.00 15.54
N ASP A 417 13.83 -0.15 14.57
CA ASP A 417 15.21 -0.15 14.06
C ASP A 417 16.23 0.07 15.17
N GLN A 418 16.03 1.07 16.02
CA GLN A 418 16.99 1.37 17.09
C GLN A 418 17.14 0.18 18.02
N PHE A 419 16.05 -0.51 18.34
CA PHE A 419 16.14 -1.73 19.13
C PHE A 419 16.88 -2.85 18.41
N ILE A 420 16.74 -2.98 17.09
CA ILE A 420 17.48 -3.96 16.28
C ILE A 420 18.99 -3.62 16.27
N GLU A 421 19.34 -2.38 15.91
CA GLU A 421 20.73 -1.90 15.80
C GLU A 421 21.47 -1.97 17.13
N LEU A 422 20.76 -1.67 18.23
CA LEU A 422 21.30 -1.76 19.57
C LEU A 422 21.21 -3.18 20.16
N GLY A 423 20.88 -4.21 19.39
CA GLY A 423 20.86 -5.60 19.84
C GLY A 423 19.84 -5.87 20.96
N CYS A 424 18.78 -5.07 21.01
CA CYS A 424 17.71 -5.09 22.00
C CYS A 424 16.37 -5.57 21.42
N TYR A 425 16.37 -6.22 20.25
CA TYR A 425 15.14 -6.72 19.60
C TYR A 425 14.38 -7.73 20.48
N ARG A 426 15.08 -8.69 21.12
CA ARG A 426 14.46 -9.64 22.05
C ARG A 426 13.76 -8.95 23.23
N TYR A 427 14.33 -7.85 23.71
CA TYR A 427 13.73 -7.06 24.79
C TYR A 427 12.41 -6.44 24.36
N ILE A 428 12.35 -5.84 23.16
CA ILE A 428 11.12 -5.17 22.73
C ILE A 428 9.98 -6.13 22.45
N LEU A 429 10.25 -7.39 22.05
CA LEU A 429 9.20 -8.41 21.94
C LEU A 429 8.52 -8.71 23.29
N SER A 430 9.22 -8.51 24.41
CA SER A 430 8.65 -8.69 25.76
C SER A 430 8.10 -7.37 26.36
N ASN A 431 8.50 -6.22 25.80
CA ASN A 431 8.19 -4.88 26.33
C ASN A 431 7.74 -3.95 25.20
N PHE A 432 6.80 -4.41 24.37
CA PHE A 432 6.49 -3.79 23.09
C PHE A 432 5.86 -2.40 23.17
N SER A 433 5.37 -1.98 24.34
CA SER A 433 4.94 -0.59 24.57
C SER A 433 6.06 0.44 24.34
N TYR A 434 7.33 0.03 24.39
CA TYR A 434 8.47 0.91 24.12
C TYR A 434 8.62 1.32 22.64
N VAL A 435 7.86 0.76 21.70
CA VAL A 435 7.85 1.23 20.30
C VAL A 435 7.28 2.65 20.13
N ILE A 436 6.65 3.20 21.18
CA ILE A 436 6.23 4.61 21.21
C ILE A 436 7.41 5.60 21.27
N LYS A 437 8.61 5.11 21.61
CA LYS A 437 9.81 5.93 21.78
C LYS A 437 10.27 6.50 20.45
N ARG A 438 10.77 7.73 20.48
CA ARG A 438 11.38 8.37 19.30
C ARG A 438 12.80 7.83 19.12
N PRO A 439 13.32 7.74 17.88
CA PRO A 439 14.67 7.24 17.65
C PRO A 439 15.76 8.05 18.36
N ASP A 440 15.47 9.30 18.74
CA ASP A 440 16.38 10.18 19.45
C ASP A 440 16.15 10.21 20.98
N ASP A 441 15.37 9.29 21.54
CA ASP A 441 15.09 9.17 22.97
C ASP A 441 16.38 8.87 23.77
N LEU A 442 16.51 9.48 24.97
CA LEU A 442 17.70 9.37 25.82
C LEU A 442 18.04 7.93 26.18
N MET A 443 17.03 7.04 26.24
CA MET A 443 17.22 5.62 26.50
C MET A 443 18.17 4.97 25.49
N PHE A 444 18.07 5.29 24.19
CA PHE A 444 18.93 4.71 23.16
C PHE A 444 20.39 5.15 23.32
N TYR A 445 20.63 6.42 23.64
CA TYR A 445 21.95 6.94 23.95
C TYR A 445 22.56 6.30 25.21
N ARG A 446 21.75 6.04 26.24
CA ARG A 446 22.19 5.33 27.44
C ARG A 446 22.55 3.87 27.16
N ILE A 447 21.84 3.21 26.25
CA ILE A 447 22.20 1.86 25.78
C ILE A 447 23.56 1.89 25.06
N VAL A 448 23.77 2.83 24.14
CA VAL A 448 25.06 3.01 23.44
C VAL A 448 26.19 3.22 24.44
N LYS A 449 26.00 4.13 25.41
CA LYS A 449 27.03 4.41 26.41
C LYS A 449 27.34 3.21 27.31
N ALA A 450 26.33 2.45 27.70
CA ALA A 450 26.51 1.22 28.46
C ALA A 450 27.38 0.22 27.69
N LYS A 451 27.10 0.02 26.38
CA LYS A 451 27.91 -0.86 25.53
C LYS A 451 29.36 -0.41 25.41
N GLN A 452 29.61 0.89 25.23
CA GLN A 452 30.96 1.45 25.15
C GLN A 452 31.78 1.17 26.42
N LEU A 453 31.12 1.12 27.58
CA LEU A 453 31.75 0.85 28.87
C LEU A 453 31.78 -0.64 29.25
N GLY A 454 31.14 -1.53 28.48
CA GLY A 454 30.93 -2.93 28.85
C GLY A 454 29.93 -3.12 30.00
N ASP A 455 29.12 -2.11 30.29
CA ASP A 455 28.16 -2.11 31.39
C ASP A 455 26.91 -2.96 31.04
N PRO A 456 26.31 -3.65 32.03
CA PRO A 456 25.06 -4.34 31.82
C PRO A 456 23.93 -3.34 31.50
N ILE A 457 23.05 -3.74 30.59
CA ILE A 457 21.86 -2.97 30.17
C ILE A 457 20.59 -3.49 30.86
N TYR A 458 20.57 -4.79 31.15
CA TYR A 458 19.42 -5.49 31.72
C TYR A 458 19.64 -5.81 33.20
N SER A 459 18.55 -5.91 33.96
CA SER A 459 18.60 -6.39 35.34
C SER A 459 18.58 -7.93 35.40
N GLU A 460 19.40 -8.51 36.26
CA GLU A 460 19.32 -9.92 36.63
C GLU A 460 18.22 -10.11 37.68
N ARG A 461 16.96 -10.17 37.27
CA ARG A 461 15.86 -10.60 38.15
C ARG A 461 15.50 -12.05 37.86
N ARG A 462 15.13 -12.80 38.90
CA ARG A 462 14.66 -14.20 38.81
C ARG A 462 13.32 -14.38 38.07
N THR A 463 12.68 -13.28 37.67
CA THR A 463 11.44 -13.27 36.88
C THR A 463 11.75 -13.46 35.40
N GLN A 464 10.94 -14.22 34.67
CA GLN A 464 11.11 -14.49 33.23
C GLN A 464 11.12 -13.25 32.32
N ASN A 465 10.86 -12.05 32.84
CA ASN A 465 10.82 -10.81 32.08
C ASN A 465 12.17 -10.09 32.11
N ILE A 466 12.73 -9.86 30.91
CA ILE A 466 13.92 -9.02 30.72
C ILE A 466 13.51 -7.55 30.98
N GLU A 467 14.12 -6.91 31.97
CA GLU A 467 13.89 -5.49 32.31
C GLU A 467 15.17 -4.68 32.08
N PHE A 468 15.05 -3.48 31.51
CA PHE A 468 16.15 -2.52 31.47
C PHE A 468 16.48 -2.01 32.88
N LEU A 469 17.77 -1.87 33.19
CA LEU A 469 18.20 -1.22 34.42
C LEU A 469 17.66 0.22 34.47
N GLY A 470 17.31 0.70 35.66
CA GLY A 470 16.75 2.04 35.82
C GLY A 470 17.66 3.16 35.30
N LYS A 471 19.00 2.96 35.27
CA LYS A 471 19.94 3.91 34.65
C LYS A 471 19.75 4.03 33.12
N ILE A 472 19.10 3.07 32.49
CA ILE A 472 18.79 3.07 31.05
C ILE A 472 17.40 3.66 30.82
N SER A 473 16.38 3.12 31.51
CA SER A 473 14.97 3.34 31.21
C SER A 473 14.31 4.50 31.96
N ASN A 474 14.90 5.01 33.05
CA ASN A 474 14.31 6.05 33.88
C ASN A 474 15.06 7.38 33.76
N ASP A 475 14.38 8.39 33.21
CA ASP A 475 14.93 9.74 33.02
C ASP A 475 15.31 10.43 34.33
N SER A 476 14.63 10.14 35.45
CA SER A 476 14.95 10.76 36.74
C SER A 476 16.28 10.25 37.33
N LYS A 477 16.78 9.09 36.87
CA LYS A 477 18.05 8.54 37.32
C LYS A 477 19.27 9.13 36.59
N ASN A 478 19.05 9.95 35.56
CA ASN A 478 20.10 10.63 34.80
C ASN A 478 21.30 9.73 34.45
N GLY A 479 21.03 8.52 33.94
CA GLY A 479 22.07 7.53 33.68
C GLY A 479 23.18 8.06 32.78
N TYR A 480 24.43 7.83 33.19
CA TYR A 480 25.65 8.33 32.54
C TYR A 480 25.70 9.86 32.35
N GLY A 481 24.88 10.62 33.07
CA GLY A 481 24.76 12.07 32.90
C GLY A 481 24.14 12.51 31.56
N ILE A 482 23.46 11.61 30.85
CA ILE A 482 22.89 11.86 29.52
C ILE A 482 21.54 12.59 29.63
N ASN A 483 21.49 13.75 29.00
CA ASN A 483 20.32 14.62 28.86
C ASN A 483 20.15 15.08 27.40
N ARG A 484 19.12 15.89 27.13
CA ARG A 484 18.78 16.29 25.75
C ARG A 484 19.86 17.13 25.04
N SER A 485 20.66 17.91 25.78
CA SER A 485 21.65 18.81 25.19
C SER A 485 23.01 18.14 24.96
N ASN A 486 23.36 17.10 25.73
CA ASN A 486 24.68 16.45 25.63
C ASN A 486 24.66 15.02 25.05
N LYS A 487 23.48 14.45 24.75
CA LYS A 487 23.35 13.03 24.36
C LYS A 487 24.29 12.60 23.22
N GLN A 488 24.47 13.45 22.23
CA GLN A 488 25.32 13.17 21.05
C GLN A 488 26.80 13.21 21.41
N GLU A 489 27.22 14.22 22.18
CA GLU A 489 28.60 14.41 22.64
C GLU A 489 29.05 13.25 23.54
N VAL A 490 28.22 12.84 24.51
CA VAL A 490 28.55 11.81 25.50
C VAL A 490 28.84 10.44 24.87
N VAL A 491 28.17 10.14 23.75
CA VAL A 491 28.38 8.88 22.99
C VAL A 491 29.33 9.06 21.81
N SER A 492 29.87 10.27 21.60
CA SER A 492 30.71 10.63 20.45
C SER A 492 30.03 10.31 19.12
N GLN A 493 28.75 10.69 18.99
CA GLN A 493 27.96 10.46 17.78
C GLN A 493 28.53 11.28 16.62
N TYR A 494 28.84 10.59 15.53
CA TYR A 494 29.14 11.18 14.23
C TYR A 494 27.84 11.29 13.42
N ILE A 495 27.61 12.47 12.85
CA ILE A 495 26.44 12.76 12.01
C ILE A 495 26.95 13.03 10.59
N PRO A 496 26.81 12.09 9.65
CA PRO A 496 27.24 12.30 8.28
C PRO A 496 26.35 13.35 7.59
N SER A 497 26.94 14.11 6.67
CA SER A 497 26.22 15.07 5.84
C SER A 497 25.68 14.38 4.58
N PHE A 498 24.40 14.57 4.29
CA PHE A 498 23.71 14.03 3.13
C PHE A 498 22.89 15.12 2.43
N ASN A 499 22.39 14.83 1.22
CA ASN A 499 21.47 15.72 0.52
C ASN A 499 20.20 15.92 1.39
N PRO A 500 19.85 17.17 1.77
CA PRO A 500 18.68 17.45 2.61
C PRO A 500 17.35 16.94 2.02
N MET A 501 17.26 16.83 0.69
CA MET A 501 16.09 16.30 0.00
C MET A 501 15.79 14.83 0.36
N TYR A 502 16.81 14.04 0.72
CA TYR A 502 16.60 12.67 1.20
C TYR A 502 15.80 12.65 2.51
N ASP A 503 16.08 13.58 3.40
CA ASP A 503 15.39 13.72 4.68
C ASP A 503 13.94 14.15 4.48
N GLU A 504 13.72 15.13 3.61
CA GLU A 504 12.38 15.64 3.28
C GLU A 504 11.47 14.52 2.74
N VAL A 505 11.95 13.81 1.72
CA VAL A 505 11.19 12.75 1.06
C VAL A 505 10.89 11.58 2.01
N VAL A 506 11.90 11.10 2.76
CA VAL A 506 11.75 9.95 3.65
C VAL A 506 10.90 10.27 4.88
N ASN A 507 10.90 11.52 5.34
CA ASN A 507 10.04 11.94 6.44
C ASN A 507 8.58 12.14 6.00
N ARG A 508 8.35 12.54 4.74
CA ARG A 508 7.02 12.71 4.14
C ARG A 508 6.35 11.37 3.83
N ASP A 509 7.09 10.43 3.23
CA ASP A 509 6.59 9.10 2.84
C ASP A 509 7.27 7.99 3.65
N ARG A 510 6.67 7.65 4.78
CA ARG A 510 7.12 6.55 5.64
C ARG A 510 6.59 5.24 5.10
N ASN A 511 7.27 4.70 4.10
CA ASN A 511 6.92 3.41 3.50
C ASN A 511 6.96 2.29 4.54
N ALA A 512 5.77 1.80 4.93
CA ALA A 512 5.57 0.59 5.71
C ALA A 512 5.05 -0.57 4.83
N GLY A 513 5.02 -0.37 3.51
CA GLY A 513 4.47 -1.31 2.55
C GLY A 513 5.55 -2.11 1.80
N SER A 514 5.20 -2.51 0.58
CA SER A 514 6.05 -3.33 -0.28
C SER A 514 7.43 -2.71 -0.52
N ILE A 515 8.45 -3.57 -0.60
CA ILE A 515 9.87 -3.25 -0.83
C ILE A 515 10.41 -3.92 -2.11
N ILE A 516 9.52 -4.17 -3.08
CA ILE A 516 9.85 -4.91 -4.31
C ILE A 516 10.91 -4.19 -5.15
N LEU A 517 10.86 -2.86 -5.26
CA LEU A 517 11.81 -2.11 -6.08
C LEU A 517 13.21 -2.15 -5.44
N ALA A 518 13.28 -1.94 -4.12
CA ALA A 518 14.51 -2.04 -3.36
C ALA A 518 15.10 -3.45 -3.45
N SER A 519 14.28 -4.49 -3.28
CA SER A 519 14.76 -5.89 -3.30
C SER A 519 15.37 -6.30 -4.64
N ASN A 520 14.98 -5.66 -5.74
CA ASN A 520 15.50 -5.92 -7.08
C ASN A 520 16.58 -4.90 -7.52
N ASN A 521 16.92 -3.93 -6.68
CA ASN A 521 17.86 -2.88 -7.04
C ASN A 521 19.31 -3.35 -6.89
N TYR A 522 20.16 -2.99 -7.87
CA TYR A 522 21.59 -3.30 -7.87
C TYR A 522 22.31 -3.00 -6.55
N PHE A 523 22.12 -1.81 -5.96
CA PHE A 523 22.81 -1.42 -4.73
C PHE A 523 22.37 -2.26 -3.54
N ILE A 524 21.09 -2.63 -3.47
CA ILE A 524 20.57 -3.49 -2.39
C ILE A 524 21.10 -4.91 -2.57
N THR A 525 20.94 -5.50 -3.76
CA THR A 525 21.42 -6.86 -4.06
C THR A 525 22.92 -7.00 -3.78
N ALA A 526 23.71 -5.96 -4.06
CA ALA A 526 25.15 -5.96 -3.79
C ALA A 526 25.48 -5.97 -2.30
N ILE A 527 24.72 -5.27 -1.44
CA ILE A 527 24.97 -5.27 0.02
C ILE A 527 24.33 -6.45 0.75
N GLU A 528 23.56 -7.31 0.07
CA GLU A 528 23.01 -8.53 0.68
C GLU A 528 24.12 -9.50 1.14
N GLU A 529 25.36 -9.35 0.66
CA GLU A 529 26.52 -10.07 1.20
C GLU A 529 26.75 -9.82 2.71
N TYR A 530 26.31 -8.67 3.22
CA TYR A 530 26.42 -8.29 4.64
C TYR A 530 25.21 -8.74 5.46
N LYS A 531 24.25 -9.48 4.88
CA LYS A 531 23.06 -9.96 5.58
C LYS A 531 23.44 -11.02 6.61
N VAL A 532 23.00 -10.81 7.85
CA VAL A 532 23.10 -11.80 8.93
C VAL A 532 21.82 -12.61 9.04
N ASP A 533 20.68 -11.93 9.02
CA ASP A 533 19.34 -12.51 9.05
C ASP A 533 18.34 -11.53 8.41
N ASP A 534 17.05 -11.83 8.46
CA ASP A 534 16.03 -10.98 7.84
C ASP A 534 15.94 -9.58 8.46
N LEU A 535 16.39 -9.41 9.69
CA LEU A 535 16.33 -8.15 10.44
C LEU A 535 17.61 -7.33 10.35
N ARG A 536 18.77 -7.94 10.05
CA ARG A 536 20.08 -7.32 10.30
C ARG A 536 21.08 -7.46 9.16
N TYR A 537 21.77 -6.36 8.91
CA TYR A 537 23.08 -6.32 8.24
C TYR A 537 24.20 -6.17 9.27
N ASP A 538 25.39 -6.69 8.96
CA ASP A 538 26.63 -6.50 9.72
C ASP A 538 27.73 -5.92 8.81
N PHE A 539 28.00 -4.62 8.98
CA PHE A 539 29.08 -3.92 8.29
C PHE A 539 30.31 -3.85 9.18
N ASN A 540 31.06 -4.95 9.24
CA ASN A 540 32.31 -5.08 10.02
C ASN A 540 32.13 -4.73 11.51
N GLY A 541 31.21 -5.43 12.17
CA GLY A 541 30.86 -5.26 13.58
C GLY A 541 29.79 -4.20 13.83
N VAL A 542 29.28 -3.52 12.79
CA VAL A 542 28.25 -2.49 12.89
C VAL A 542 26.91 -3.06 12.43
N ILE A 543 26.02 -3.32 13.40
CA ILE A 543 24.69 -3.86 13.14
C ILE A 543 23.75 -2.76 12.66
N ILE A 544 23.17 -2.95 11.48
CA ILE A 544 22.18 -2.04 10.87
C ILE A 544 20.87 -2.79 10.65
N SER A 545 19.73 -2.14 10.91
CA SER A 545 18.41 -2.71 10.62
C SER A 545 18.24 -2.89 9.11
N ARG A 546 18.09 -4.14 8.65
CA ARG A 546 17.93 -4.47 7.22
C ARG A 546 16.64 -3.87 6.66
N PHE A 547 15.53 -4.03 7.38
CA PHE A 547 14.24 -3.45 7.00
C PHE A 547 14.25 -1.93 6.94
N LYS A 548 15.11 -1.27 7.73
CA LYS A 548 15.36 0.18 7.61
C LYS A 548 15.90 0.55 6.24
N VAL A 549 16.98 -0.12 5.86
CA VAL A 549 17.67 0.16 4.60
C VAL A 549 16.73 -0.06 3.44
N LEU A 550 16.03 -1.20 3.42
CA LEU A 550 15.13 -1.57 2.33
C LEU A 550 13.99 -0.57 2.16
N ARG A 551 13.29 -0.22 3.24
CA ARG A 551 12.12 0.68 3.11
C ARG A 551 12.50 2.12 2.83
N ILE A 552 13.61 2.60 3.40
CA ILE A 552 14.11 3.95 3.09
C ILE A 552 14.57 4.01 1.64
N TYR A 553 15.30 2.99 1.18
CA TYR A 553 15.77 2.95 -0.19
C TYR A 553 14.61 2.79 -1.19
N GLU A 554 13.57 2.01 -0.86
CA GLU A 554 12.32 1.95 -1.63
C GLU A 554 11.68 3.34 -1.78
N THR A 555 11.56 4.10 -0.68
CA THR A 555 11.05 5.48 -0.74
C THR A 555 11.91 6.37 -1.64
N LEU A 556 13.25 6.24 -1.56
CA LEU A 556 14.15 6.99 -2.44
C LEU A 556 14.00 6.59 -3.91
N ILE A 557 13.78 5.30 -4.22
CA ILE A 557 13.52 4.84 -5.60
C ILE A 557 12.23 5.47 -6.12
N LYS A 558 11.14 5.40 -5.35
CA LYS A 558 9.83 5.98 -5.72
C LYS A 558 9.91 7.48 -6.01
N ASN A 559 10.85 8.19 -5.39
CA ASN A 559 11.04 9.63 -5.58
C ASN A 559 12.20 9.98 -6.53
N ARG A 560 12.73 9.01 -7.30
CA ARG A 560 13.84 9.22 -8.26
C ARG A 560 15.13 9.76 -7.62
N MET A 561 15.37 9.40 -6.37
CA MET A 561 16.50 9.83 -5.55
C MET A 561 17.49 8.70 -5.19
N ALA A 562 17.17 7.47 -5.59
CA ALA A 562 18.02 6.29 -5.40
C ALA A 562 19.04 6.11 -6.55
N GLY A 563 19.74 4.97 -6.57
CA GLY A 563 20.68 4.62 -7.64
C GLY A 563 22.08 5.23 -7.47
N THR A 564 22.40 5.76 -6.29
CA THR A 564 23.72 6.32 -6.00
C THR A 564 24.32 5.75 -4.71
N TYR A 565 25.66 5.81 -4.63
CA TYR A 565 26.41 5.49 -3.41
C TYR A 565 25.90 6.29 -2.20
N ASN A 566 25.64 7.59 -2.38
CA ASN A 566 25.17 8.46 -1.30
C ASN A 566 23.75 8.10 -0.83
N ALA A 567 22.86 7.68 -1.75
CA ALA A 567 21.51 7.26 -1.39
C ALA A 567 21.51 5.98 -0.54
N ILE A 568 22.34 4.99 -0.89
CA ILE A 568 22.41 3.74 -0.11
C ILE A 568 23.08 3.97 1.25
N LEU A 569 24.16 4.77 1.29
CA LEU A 569 24.82 5.14 2.54
C LEU A 569 23.89 5.94 3.46
N TYR A 570 23.09 6.85 2.89
CA TYR A 570 22.06 7.56 3.66
C TYR A 570 21.02 6.59 4.26
N ALA A 571 20.50 5.64 3.47
CA ALA A 571 19.54 4.65 3.96
C ALA A 571 20.10 3.79 5.11
N ILE A 572 21.40 3.47 5.04
CA ILE A 572 22.14 2.76 6.08
C ILE A 572 22.31 3.63 7.34
N CYS A 573 22.67 4.90 7.20
CA CYS A 573 23.00 5.77 8.33
C CYS A 573 21.79 6.46 8.98
N LYS A 574 20.65 6.55 8.29
CA LYS A 574 19.49 7.32 8.78
C LYS A 574 19.10 6.88 10.20
N ASN A 575 19.04 7.86 11.09
CA ASN A 575 18.73 7.74 12.52
C ASN A 575 19.71 6.90 13.37
N SER A 576 20.73 6.25 12.81
CA SER A 576 21.67 5.44 13.59
C SER A 576 22.55 6.29 14.51
N ILE A 577 22.84 5.76 15.70
CA ILE A 577 23.77 6.38 16.66
C ILE A 577 25.16 5.77 16.42
N LEU A 578 25.89 6.33 15.45
CA LEU A 578 27.19 5.84 15.01
C LEU A 578 28.32 6.69 15.58
N THR A 579 29.45 6.08 15.94
CA THR A 579 30.72 6.79 16.08
C THR A 579 31.38 7.01 14.71
N GLU A 580 32.40 7.86 14.64
CA GLU A 580 33.15 8.08 13.39
C GLU A 580 33.82 6.78 12.89
N GLU A 581 34.34 5.95 13.80
CA GLU A 581 34.92 4.65 13.47
C GLU A 581 33.86 3.70 12.86
N GLN A 582 32.67 3.63 13.46
CA GLN A 582 31.59 2.79 12.94
C GLN A 582 31.11 3.26 11.56
N TYR A 583 31.04 4.58 11.34
CA TYR A 583 30.75 5.13 10.01
C TYR A 583 31.84 4.74 9.01
N ARG A 584 33.12 4.83 9.37
CA ARG A 584 34.24 4.40 8.51
C ARG A 584 34.17 2.91 8.16
N ASN A 585 33.80 2.05 9.11
CA ASN A 585 33.60 0.62 8.88
C ASN A 585 32.51 0.37 7.83
N ILE A 586 31.37 1.06 7.94
CA ILE A 586 30.30 1.00 6.94
C ILE A 586 30.83 1.46 5.57
N THR A 587 31.47 2.62 5.49
CA THR A 587 31.97 3.12 4.21
C THR A 587 33.06 2.22 3.62
N ALA A 588 33.91 1.59 4.42
CA ALA A 588 34.93 0.67 3.93
C ALA A 588 34.32 -0.60 3.31
N CYS A 589 33.23 -1.11 3.90
CA CYS A 589 32.43 -2.19 3.31
C CYS A 589 31.83 -1.74 1.96
N LEU A 590 31.14 -0.60 1.93
CA LEU A 590 30.53 -0.10 0.68
C LEU A 590 31.59 0.24 -0.37
N ASP A 591 32.75 0.75 0.01
CA ASP A 591 33.88 1.03 -0.88
C ASP A 591 34.46 -0.24 -1.48
N ARG A 592 34.48 -1.35 -0.72
CA ARG A 592 34.88 -2.65 -1.25
C ARG A 592 33.86 -3.16 -2.28
N THR A 593 32.58 -3.00 -1.99
CA THR A 593 31.47 -3.45 -2.85
C THR A 593 31.31 -2.57 -4.10
N PHE A 594 31.52 -1.26 -3.98
CA PHE A 594 31.22 -0.26 -5.02
C PHE A 594 32.40 0.63 -5.45
N GLY A 595 33.63 0.33 -5.04
CA GLY A 595 34.80 1.23 -5.18
C GLY A 595 35.07 1.75 -6.60
N ASN A 596 34.63 1.02 -7.62
CA ASN A 596 34.73 1.43 -9.03
C ASN A 596 33.68 2.47 -9.47
N LEU A 597 32.64 2.70 -8.66
CA LEU A 597 31.49 3.57 -8.96
C LEU A 597 31.58 4.95 -8.28
N LYS A 598 32.61 5.23 -7.47
CA LYS A 598 32.83 6.55 -6.85
C LYS A 598 32.92 7.70 -7.87
N GLY A 599 33.26 7.40 -9.13
CA GLY A 599 33.38 8.37 -10.21
C GLY A 599 32.06 8.74 -10.91
N VAL A 600 30.96 8.02 -10.66
CA VAL A 600 29.71 8.15 -11.47
C VAL A 600 28.62 8.98 -10.76
N ALA A 601 28.79 9.34 -9.49
CA ALA A 601 27.77 10.03 -8.68
C ALA A 601 28.15 11.47 -8.29
N ARG A 602 28.59 12.28 -9.26
CA ARG A 602 28.52 13.75 -9.17
C ARG A 602 27.43 14.23 -10.12
N GLY A 603 26.19 14.13 -9.66
CA GLY A 603 24.99 14.73 -10.25
C GLY A 603 24.11 15.21 -9.12
#